data_AF-A0A7Y2XPF1-F1
#
_entry.id   AF-A0A7Y2XPF1-F1
#
_cell.length_a   1.000
_cell.length_b   1.000
_cell.length_c   1.000
_cell.angle_alpha   90.00
_cell.angle_beta   90.00
_cell.angle_gamma   90.00
#
_symmetry.space_group_name_H-M   'P 1'
#
loop_
_entity.id
_entity.type
_entity.pdbx_description
1 polymer ?
#
loop_
_entity_poly.entity_id
_entity_poly.type
_entity_poly.pdbx_seq_one_letter_code
_entity_poly.pdbx_strand_id
1 'polypeptide(L)'
;MIEVENGHLLSKHPDKCRFPHGHTRKVELIFEASTLDEREMVFDFKLIGRMIGDFLETYDHALCMNTEDPKFEFFKETYGDRIIGFESEDPTTEVMART
;
A
#
# COMPACT_ATOMS: atom_id res chain seq x y z
N MET A 1 11.16 9.98 6.70
CA MET A 1 10.06 9.86 5.72
C MET A 1 10.26 8.52 5.04
N ILE A 2 9.25 7.66 5.04
CA ILE A 2 9.33 6.35 4.41
C ILE A 2 8.76 6.49 3.00
N GLU A 3 9.49 6.01 2.01
CA GLU A 3 9.08 6.05 0.61
C GLU A 3 8.89 4.62 0.10
N VAL A 4 7.89 4.44 -0.74
CA VAL A 4 7.56 3.18 -1.40
C VAL A 4 7.35 3.46 -2.88
N GLU A 5 8.04 2.73 -3.75
CA GLU A 5 7.93 2.86 -5.20
C GLU A 5 7.05 1.75 -5.75
N ASN A 6 5.82 2.06 -6.15
CA ASN A 6 4.92 1.03 -6.64
C ASN A 6 4.10 1.47 -7.85
N GLY A 7 3.70 0.46 -8.63
CA GLY A 7 2.80 0.62 -9.76
C GLY A 7 1.34 0.38 -9.38
N HIS A 8 0.43 0.98 -10.14
CA HIS A 8 -0.98 0.62 -10.10
C HIS A 8 -1.71 0.92 -11.41
N LEU A 9 -2.94 0.46 -11.50
CA LEU A 9 -3.92 0.89 -12.49
C LEU A 9 -5.28 1.10 -11.82
N LEU A 10 -6.01 2.11 -12.27
CA LEU A 10 -7.35 2.46 -11.79
C LEU A 10 -8.37 2.10 -12.88
N SER A 11 -8.80 0.84 -12.93
CA SER A 11 -9.57 0.29 -14.06
C SER A 11 -10.90 1.01 -14.30
N LYS A 12 -11.47 1.64 -13.28
CA LYS A 12 -12.71 2.43 -13.33
C LYS A 12 -12.49 3.88 -13.80
N HIS A 13 -11.25 4.35 -13.89
CA HIS A 13 -10.92 5.73 -14.25
C HIS A 13 -11.10 6.00 -15.77
N PRO A 14 -11.69 7.13 -16.18
CA PRO A 14 -11.99 7.36 -17.61
C PRO A 14 -10.77 7.76 -18.45
N ASP A 15 -9.71 8.27 -17.83
CA ASP A 15 -8.51 8.79 -18.52
C ASP A 15 -7.24 7.94 -18.25
N LYS A 16 -6.05 8.50 -18.46
CA LYS A 16 -4.73 7.84 -18.43
C LYS A 16 -4.45 6.94 -17.23
N CYS A 17 -5.01 7.25 -16.05
CA CYS A 17 -4.79 6.45 -14.83
C CYS A 17 -5.33 5.01 -14.91
N ARG A 18 -6.18 4.69 -15.90
CA ARG A 18 -6.63 3.30 -16.16
C ARG A 18 -5.55 2.39 -16.72
N PHE A 19 -4.45 2.97 -17.21
CA PHE A 19 -3.32 2.22 -17.71
C PHE A 19 -2.26 2.05 -16.61
N PRO A 20 -1.43 0.99 -16.67
CA PRO A 20 -0.34 0.81 -15.72
C PRO A 20 0.56 2.05 -15.66
N HIS A 21 0.78 2.55 -14.45
CA HIS A 21 1.70 3.64 -14.13
C HIS A 21 2.18 3.48 -12.69
N GLY A 22 3.01 4.38 -12.18
CA GLY A 22 3.53 4.28 -10.82
C GLY A 22 3.80 5.64 -10.19
N HIS A 23 4.06 5.61 -8.89
CA HIS A 23 4.32 6.79 -8.06
C HIS A 23 5.33 6.47 -6.96
N THR A 24 6.15 7.45 -6.62
CA THR A 24 6.81 7.52 -5.31
C THR A 24 5.76 7.85 -4.27
N ARG A 25 5.41 6.90 -3.40
CA ARG A 25 4.48 7.11 -2.30
C ARG A 25 5.25 7.52 -1.05
N LYS A 26 4.78 8.58 -0.41
CA LYS A 26 5.29 9.02 0.90
C LYS A 26 4.35 8.51 1.98
N VAL A 27 4.87 7.72 2.90
CA VAL A 27 4.12 7.15 4.02
C VAL A 27 4.43 7.93 5.28
N GLU A 28 3.37 8.43 5.93
CA GLU A 28 3.41 9.06 7.24
C GLU A 28 2.67 8.18 8.24
N LEU A 29 3.27 8.01 9.41
CA LEU A 29 2.74 7.18 10.47
C LEU A 29 2.35 8.07 11.63
N ILE A 30 1.08 8.06 11.98
CA ILE A 30 0.51 8.85 13.08
C ILE A 30 0.10 7.88 14.18
N PHE A 31 0.64 8.08 15.37
CA PHE A 31 0.32 7.30 16.55
C PHE A 31 -0.41 8.20 17.56
N GLU A 32 -1.58 7.76 18.00
CA GLU A 32 -2.35 8.45 19.02
C GLU A 32 -2.71 7.50 20.17
N ALA A 33 -2.79 8.03 21.38
CA ALA A 33 -3.28 7.33 22.55
C ALA A 33 -4.07 8.30 23.43
N SER A 34 -5.12 7.80 24.08
CA SER A 34 -5.92 8.60 25.02
C SER A 34 -5.17 8.90 26.33
N THR A 35 -4.16 8.10 26.65
CA THR A 35 -3.29 8.25 27.82
C THR A 35 -1.87 7.81 27.47
N LEU A 36 -0.89 8.31 28.22
CA LEU A 36 0.50 7.86 28.12
C LEU A 36 0.72 6.58 28.93
N ASP A 37 1.71 5.77 28.54
CA ASP A 37 2.16 4.61 29.29
C ASP A 37 2.93 5.00 30.58
N GLU A 38 3.38 4.01 31.36
CA GLU A 38 4.16 4.24 32.60
C GLU A 38 5.51 4.95 32.36
N ARG A 39 5.94 5.08 31.11
CA ARG A 39 7.16 5.76 30.68
C ARG A 39 6.85 7.15 30.11
N GLU A 40 5.62 7.64 30.25
CA GLU A 40 5.15 8.93 29.74
C GLU A 40 5.21 9.03 28.20
N MET A 41 5.00 7.91 27.49
CA MET A 41 5.02 7.84 26.03
C MET A 41 3.68 7.38 25.45
N VAL A 42 3.40 7.77 24.20
CA VAL A 42 2.34 7.12 23.39
C VAL A 42 2.76 5.70 23.04
N PHE A 43 4.02 5.53 22.59
CA PHE A 43 4.61 4.25 22.21
C PHE A 43 6.14 4.37 22.06
N ASP A 44 6.88 3.26 22.19
CA ASP A 44 8.32 3.20 21.89
C ASP A 44 8.55 3.08 20.37
N PHE A 45 8.90 4.18 19.72
CA PHE A 45 9.12 4.23 18.26
C PHE A 45 10.19 3.24 17.75
N LYS A 46 11.07 2.70 18.60
CA LYS A 46 12.05 1.68 18.17
C LYS A 46 11.39 0.38 17.74
N LEU A 47 10.17 0.09 18.18
CA LEU A 47 9.44 -1.12 17.82
C LEU A 47 8.85 -1.06 16.39
N ILE A 48 8.75 0.14 15.81
CA ILE A 48 8.13 0.35 14.49
C ILE A 48 8.96 -0.24 13.36
N GLY A 49 10.29 -0.10 13.44
CA GLY A 49 11.17 -0.27 12.28
C GLY A 49 11.06 -1.63 11.60
N ARG A 50 10.91 -2.72 12.36
CA ARG A 50 10.76 -4.06 11.78
C ARG A 50 9.35 -4.31 11.27
N MET A 51 8.33 -4.06 12.10
CA MET A 51 6.96 -4.42 11.74
C MET A 51 6.44 -3.63 10.54
N ILE A 52 6.68 -2.32 10.52
CA ILE A 52 6.21 -1.47 9.42
C ILE A 52 7.14 -1.59 8.21
N GLY A 53 8.44 -1.81 8.42
CA GLY A 53 9.38 -2.07 7.34
C GLY A 53 8.99 -3.29 6.51
N ASP A 54 8.77 -4.43 7.17
CA ASP A 54 8.40 -5.68 6.49
C ASP A 54 7.06 -5.55 5.75
N PHE A 55 6.09 -4.81 6.32
CA PHE A 55 4.81 -4.53 5.67
C PHE A 55 4.99 -3.64 4.43
N LEU A 56 5.67 -2.50 4.55
CA LEU A 56 5.84 -1.57 3.42
C LEU A 56 6.70 -2.17 2.29
N GLU A 57 7.65 -3.05 2.62
CA GLU A 57 8.44 -3.82 1.64
C GLU A 57 7.59 -4.73 0.75
N THR A 58 6.39 -5.14 1.22
CA THR A 58 5.45 -5.89 0.36
C THR A 58 4.92 -5.02 -0.78
N TYR A 59 4.75 -3.72 -0.55
CA TYR A 59 4.26 -2.75 -1.53
C TYR A 59 5.36 -2.21 -2.45
N ASP A 60 6.63 -2.24 -2.01
CA ASP A 60 7.74 -1.78 -2.84
C ASP A 60 7.93 -2.68 -4.07
N HIS A 61 8.13 -2.03 -5.22
CA HIS A 61 8.20 -2.64 -6.55
C HIS A 61 7.01 -3.57 -6.88
N ALA A 62 5.86 -3.39 -6.24
CA ALA A 62 4.64 -4.14 -6.50
C ALA A 62 3.72 -3.42 -7.50
N LEU A 63 2.87 -4.19 -8.18
CA LEU A 63 1.73 -3.69 -8.95
C LEU A 63 0.45 -3.93 -8.15
N CYS A 64 -0.22 -2.84 -7.75
CA CYS A 64 -1.52 -2.91 -7.10
C CYS A 64 -2.64 -2.92 -8.16
N MET A 65 -3.60 -3.81 -8.00
CA MET A 65 -4.68 -4.02 -8.97
C MET A 65 -6.00 -4.25 -8.27
N ASN A 66 -7.09 -3.77 -8.87
CA ASN A 66 -8.43 -4.21 -8.52
C ASN A 66 -8.59 -5.70 -8.92
N THR A 67 -9.11 -6.54 -8.01
CA THR A 67 -9.33 -7.97 -8.30
C THR A 67 -10.37 -8.23 -9.38
N GLU A 68 -11.24 -7.25 -9.68
CA GLU A 68 -12.20 -7.30 -10.79
C GLU A 68 -11.60 -6.88 -12.13
N ASP A 69 -10.34 -6.43 -12.21
CA ASP A 69 -9.71 -6.19 -13.51
C ASP A 69 -9.57 -7.52 -14.26
N PRO A 70 -10.01 -7.62 -15.54
CA PRO A 70 -9.95 -8.86 -16.31
C PRO A 70 -8.53 -9.45 -16.47
N LYS A 71 -7.48 -8.68 -16.20
CA LYS A 71 -6.08 -9.11 -16.27
C LYS A 71 -5.49 -9.47 -14.91
N PHE A 72 -6.21 -9.28 -13.80
CA PHE A 72 -5.70 -9.51 -12.46
C PHE A 72 -5.11 -10.92 -12.30
N GLU A 73 -5.88 -11.96 -12.61
CA GLU A 73 -5.43 -13.36 -12.51
C GLU A 73 -4.19 -13.62 -13.38
N PHE A 74 -4.18 -13.12 -14.62
CA PHE A 74 -3.01 -13.23 -15.50
C PHE A 74 -1.75 -12.64 -14.87
N PHE A 75 -1.84 -11.42 -14.34
CA PHE A 75 -0.69 -10.80 -13.67
C PHE A 75 -0.30 -11.59 -12.42
N LYS A 76 -1.28 -11.99 -11.59
CA LYS A 76 -1.05 -12.70 -10.33
C LYS A 76 -0.36 -14.05 -10.55
N GLU A 77 -0.79 -14.82 -11.54
CA GLU A 77 -0.14 -16.08 -11.93
C GLU A 77 1.28 -15.86 -12.48
N THR A 78 1.51 -14.76 -13.20
CA THR A 78 2.81 -14.48 -13.84
C THR A 78 3.86 -13.96 -12.86
N TYR A 79 3.47 -13.07 -11.94
CA TYR A 79 4.41 -12.33 -11.07
C TYR A 79 4.21 -12.59 -9.57
N GLY A 80 3.25 -13.43 -9.19
CA GLY A 80 3.06 -13.91 -7.82
C GLY A 80 2.75 -12.79 -6.83
N ASP A 81 3.48 -12.76 -5.72
CA ASP A 81 3.20 -11.87 -4.59
C ASP A 81 3.47 -10.39 -4.87
N ARG A 82 4.15 -10.07 -5.97
CA ARG A 82 4.32 -8.68 -6.43
C ARG A 82 3.09 -8.11 -7.12
N ILE A 83 2.03 -8.90 -7.28
CA ILE A 83 0.69 -8.42 -7.66
C ILE A 83 -0.17 -8.41 -6.40
N ILE A 84 -0.49 -7.20 -5.94
CA ILE A 84 -1.31 -6.97 -4.76
C ILE A 84 -2.74 -6.69 -5.23
N GLY A 85 -3.66 -7.58 -4.87
CA GLY A 85 -5.09 -7.43 -5.16
C GLY A 85 -5.79 -6.54 -4.14
N PHE A 86 -6.62 -5.64 -4.64
CA PHE A 86 -7.58 -4.85 -3.88
C PHE A 86 -8.99 -5.33 -4.23
N GLU A 87 -9.68 -5.89 -3.24
CA GLU A 87 -10.93 -6.63 -3.47
C GLU A 87 -12.04 -5.71 -4.00
N SER A 88 -12.43 -5.89 -5.28
CA SER A 88 -13.45 -5.10 -5.97
C SER A 88 -13.25 -3.56 -5.95
N GLU A 89 -12.06 -3.08 -5.57
CA GLU A 89 -11.75 -1.66 -5.42
C GLU A 89 -10.50 -1.27 -6.22
N ASP A 90 -10.51 -0.08 -6.80
CA ASP A 90 -9.31 0.45 -7.45
C ASP A 90 -8.32 0.92 -6.38
N PRO A 91 -7.02 0.62 -6.54
CA PRO A 91 -5.97 0.97 -5.56
C PRO A 91 -5.61 2.46 -5.64
N THR A 92 -6.57 3.34 -5.32
CA THR A 92 -6.30 4.77 -5.13
C THR A 92 -5.48 4.99 -3.85
N THR A 93 -4.93 6.18 -3.66
CA THR A 93 -4.19 6.50 -2.43
C THR A 93 -5.08 6.36 -1.19
N GLU A 94 -6.36 6.73 -1.29
CA GLU A 94 -7.34 6.65 -0.21
C GLU A 94 -7.69 5.20 0.16
N VAL A 95 -7.76 4.30 -0.83
CA VAL A 95 -8.01 2.86 -0.60
C VAL A 95 -6.76 2.21 -0.02
N MET A 96 -5.58 2.47 -0.59
CA MET A 96 -4.31 1.94 -0.09
C MET A 96 -3.98 2.41 1.33
N ALA A 97 -4.38 3.62 1.73
CA ALA A 97 -4.12 4.12 3.08
C ALA A 97 -4.94 3.42 4.19
N ARG A 98 -5.91 2.56 3.83
CA ARG A 98 -6.75 1.82 4.80
C ARG A 98 -6.21 0.43 5.15
N THR A 99 -5.15 -0.02 4.49
CA THR A 99 -4.62 -1.39 4.59
C THR A 99 -3.86 -1.63 5.88
#